data_AF-A0A2T5K603-F1
#
_entry.id   AF-A0A2T5K603-F1
#
_cell.length_a   1.000
_cell.length_b   1.000
_cell.length_c   1.000
_cell.angle_alpha   90.00
_cell.angle_beta   90.00
_cell.angle_gamma   90.00
#
_symmetry.space_group_name_H-M   'P 1'
#
loop_
_entity.id
_entity.type
_entity.pdbx_description
1 polymer ?
#
loop_
_entity_poly.entity_id
_entity_poly.type
_entity_poly.pdbx_seq_one_letter_code
_entity_poly.pdbx_strand_id
1 'polypeptide(L)'
;MRAIHLSLALILALLPLPSQAERPVQDPLAGAGNLARVLAVAGEQQAVAMLASAIEESRRQALAEGTAPIPEAIRHRLVGHVPVIDLEMVRWRVGGGTEFSLQRNAVLHGNASAITLGEVVVFADEGDALANASLWAHELRHVGQYREWGVVGFARRYLRDHAAVEADAVAFAAALAKRPAPILPESATRPPPRAPW
;
A
#
# COMPACT_ATOMS: atom_id res chain seq x y z
N MET A 1 -9.07 31.88 54.90
CA MET A 1 -7.95 31.03 55.38
C MET A 1 -8.14 29.65 54.75
N ARG A 2 -7.09 29.13 54.09
CA ARG A 2 -7.15 28.02 53.13
C ARG A 2 -7.27 26.67 53.83
N ALA A 3 -8.20 25.83 53.40
CA ALA A 3 -8.27 24.42 53.76
C ALA A 3 -7.22 23.64 52.95
N ILE A 4 -6.37 22.89 53.65
CA ILE A 4 -5.41 21.95 53.09
C ILE A 4 -6.05 20.57 53.26
N HIS A 5 -6.47 19.94 52.18
CA HIS A 5 -6.76 18.51 52.14
C HIS A 5 -5.72 17.86 51.23
N LEU A 6 -4.82 17.06 51.84
CA LEU A 6 -3.94 16.14 51.15
C LEU A 6 -4.80 15.02 50.55
N SER A 7 -4.89 14.95 49.23
CA SER A 7 -5.49 13.82 48.52
C SER A 7 -4.48 12.68 48.37
N LEU A 8 -4.93 11.51 48.80
CA LEU A 8 -4.27 10.22 48.78
C LEU A 8 -4.02 9.74 47.34
N ALA A 9 -2.75 9.45 47.05
CA ALA A 9 -2.18 8.60 45.99
C ALA A 9 -3.05 8.24 44.75
N LEU A 10 -2.74 8.91 43.63
CA LEU A 10 -3.08 8.48 42.26
C LEU A 10 -2.03 7.44 41.80
N ILE A 11 -2.39 6.16 41.80
CA ILE A 11 -1.63 5.13 41.07
C ILE A 11 -2.09 5.20 39.61
N LEU A 12 -1.30 5.87 38.77
CA LEU A 12 -1.49 5.89 37.32
C LEU A 12 -1.03 4.53 36.77
N ALA A 13 -1.97 3.61 36.56
CA ALA A 13 -1.73 2.40 35.79
C ALA A 13 -1.48 2.81 34.34
N LEU A 14 -0.22 2.73 33.92
CA LEU A 14 0.22 2.91 32.55
C LEU A 14 -0.30 1.73 31.71
N LEU A 15 -1.52 1.84 31.18
CA LEU A 15 -1.99 0.95 30.13
C LEU A 15 -1.13 1.20 28.89
N PRO A 16 -0.48 0.18 28.30
CA PRO A 16 0.18 0.36 27.02
C PRO A 16 -0.88 0.77 26.00
N LEU A 17 -0.68 1.92 25.35
CA LEU A 17 -1.41 2.27 24.15
C LEU A 17 -1.31 1.07 23.19
N PRO A 18 -2.43 0.61 22.58
CA PRO A 18 -2.33 -0.40 21.55
C PRO A 18 -1.38 0.14 20.47
N SER A 19 -0.28 -0.57 20.24
CA SER A 19 0.49 -0.42 19.01
C SER A 19 -0.51 -0.48 17.87
N GLN A 20 -0.39 0.42 16.88
CA GLN A 20 -1.12 0.38 15.63
C GLN A 20 -0.88 -0.99 14.97
N ALA A 21 -1.66 -1.99 15.37
CA ALA A 21 -1.66 -3.29 14.76
C ALA A 21 -2.24 -3.06 13.37
N GLU A 22 -1.39 -3.27 12.36
CA GLU A 22 -1.72 -3.13 10.94
C GLU A 22 -3.11 -3.71 10.69
N ARG A 23 -4.02 -2.87 10.20
CA ARG A 23 -5.35 -3.34 9.78
C ARG A 23 -5.13 -4.45 8.74
N PRO A 24 -5.94 -5.52 8.75
CA PRO A 24 -5.86 -6.54 7.71
C PRO A 24 -5.90 -5.88 6.33
N VAL A 25 -4.98 -6.25 5.44
CA VAL A 25 -5.04 -5.85 4.03
C VAL A 25 -6.32 -6.45 3.44
N GLN A 26 -7.14 -5.60 2.82
CA GLN A 26 -8.44 -5.96 2.28
C GLN A 26 -8.36 -5.94 0.76
N ASP A 27 -8.96 -6.93 0.10
CA ASP A 27 -8.98 -7.07 -1.37
C ASP A 27 -9.62 -5.81 -2.01
N PRO A 28 -8.82 -4.97 -2.70
CA PRO A 28 -9.31 -3.71 -3.26
C PRO A 28 -10.29 -3.92 -4.42
N LEU A 29 -10.07 -4.95 -5.24
CA LEU A 29 -10.87 -5.22 -6.45
C LEU A 29 -12.18 -5.96 -6.13
N ALA A 30 -12.24 -6.72 -5.05
CA ALA A 30 -13.49 -7.27 -4.50
C ALA A 30 -14.42 -6.14 -4.01
N GLY A 31 -13.86 -5.04 -3.50
CA GLY A 31 -14.57 -3.83 -3.12
C GLY A 31 -15.24 -3.08 -4.28
N ALA A 32 -14.84 -3.32 -5.52
CA ALA A 32 -15.44 -2.72 -6.71
C ALA A 32 -16.74 -3.43 -7.12
N GLY A 33 -17.74 -3.44 -6.23
CA GLY A 33 -18.94 -4.29 -6.29
C GLY A 33 -19.77 -4.21 -7.58
N ASN A 34 -19.69 -3.12 -8.34
CA ASN A 34 -20.34 -3.01 -9.65
C ASN A 34 -19.63 -3.81 -10.75
N LEU A 35 -18.30 -3.94 -10.69
CA LEU A 35 -17.53 -4.76 -11.62
C LEU A 35 -17.81 -6.24 -11.38
N ALA A 36 -17.73 -6.69 -10.12
CA ALA A 36 -17.94 -8.09 -9.74
C ALA A 36 -19.29 -8.64 -10.26
N ARG A 37 -20.34 -7.82 -10.20
CA ARG A 37 -21.69 -8.21 -10.65
C ARG A 37 -21.83 -8.32 -12.17
N VAL A 38 -21.13 -7.47 -12.94
CA VAL A 38 -21.15 -7.53 -14.41
C VAL A 38 -20.25 -8.67 -14.93
N LEU A 39 -19.12 -8.91 -14.27
CA LEU A 39 -18.23 -10.03 -14.56
C LEU A 39 -18.91 -11.39 -14.37
N ALA A 40 -19.80 -11.51 -13.37
CA ALA A 40 -20.53 -12.74 -13.07
C ALA A 40 -21.52 -13.19 -14.18
N VAL A 41 -21.91 -12.29 -15.08
CA VAL A 41 -22.83 -12.58 -16.20
C VAL A 41 -22.07 -12.76 -17.52
N ALA A 42 -20.81 -12.36 -17.58
CA ALA A 42 -19.96 -12.44 -18.76
C ALA A 42 -19.20 -13.78 -18.83
N GLY A 43 -18.93 -14.28 -20.04
CA GLY A 43 -17.97 -15.38 -20.21
C GLY A 43 -16.56 -14.96 -19.78
N GLU A 44 -15.71 -15.91 -19.37
CA GLU A 44 -14.37 -15.64 -18.78
C GLU A 44 -13.54 -14.62 -19.57
N GLN A 45 -13.49 -14.73 -20.90
CA GLN A 45 -12.70 -13.81 -21.73
C GLN A 45 -13.24 -12.38 -21.71
N GLN A 46 -14.56 -12.22 -21.68
CA GLN A 46 -15.18 -10.91 -21.62
C GLN A 46 -15.02 -10.30 -20.24
N ALA A 47 -15.11 -11.12 -19.18
CA ALA A 47 -14.81 -10.69 -17.83
C ALA A 47 -13.36 -10.17 -17.69
N VAL A 48 -12.40 -10.92 -18.24
CA VAL A 48 -10.98 -10.50 -18.27
C VAL A 48 -10.79 -9.19 -19.01
N ALA A 49 -11.40 -9.03 -20.19
CA ALA A 49 -11.29 -7.81 -20.98
C ALA A 49 -11.88 -6.60 -20.26
N MET A 50 -12.99 -6.78 -19.54
CA MET A 50 -13.63 -5.73 -18.77
C MET A 50 -12.79 -5.28 -17.58
N LEU A 51 -12.26 -6.22 -16.79
CA LEU A 51 -11.38 -5.88 -15.67
C LEU A 51 -10.08 -5.21 -16.15
N ALA A 52 -9.47 -5.74 -17.22
CA ALA A 52 -8.27 -5.13 -17.79
C ALA A 52 -8.52 -3.70 -18.26
N SER A 53 -9.64 -3.44 -18.94
CA SER A 53 -10.02 -2.09 -19.37
C SER A 53 -10.28 -1.17 -18.18
N ALA A 54 -10.93 -1.66 -17.12
CA ALA A 54 -11.18 -0.89 -15.91
C ALA A 54 -9.88 -0.49 -15.20
N ILE A 55 -8.88 -1.39 -15.15
CA ILE A 55 -7.54 -1.10 -14.60
C ILE A 55 -6.86 -0.01 -15.40
N GLU A 56 -6.80 -0.14 -16.73
CA GLU A 56 -6.16 0.86 -17.59
C GLU A 56 -6.84 2.23 -17.52
N GLU A 57 -8.18 2.25 -17.51
CA GLU A 57 -8.95 3.49 -17.37
C GLU A 57 -8.66 4.19 -16.04
N SER A 58 -8.72 3.43 -14.95
CA SER A 58 -8.44 3.90 -13.60
C SER A 58 -7.01 4.44 -13.48
N ARG A 59 -6.04 3.75 -14.07
CA ARG A 59 -4.64 4.15 -14.15
C ARG A 59 -4.47 5.47 -14.91
N ARG A 60 -5.08 5.60 -16.09
CA ARG A 60 -5.03 6.84 -16.90
C ARG A 60 -5.60 8.02 -16.14
N GLN A 61 -6.73 7.83 -15.44
CA GLN A 61 -7.32 8.88 -14.59
C GLN A 61 -6.38 9.27 -13.45
N ALA A 62 -5.81 8.28 -12.75
CA ALA A 62 -4.89 8.54 -11.66
C ALA A 62 -3.66 9.35 -12.11
N LEU A 63 -3.08 9.02 -13.29
CA LEU A 63 -1.98 9.76 -13.90
C LEU A 63 -2.37 11.18 -14.31
N ALA A 64 -3.54 11.35 -14.94
CA ALA A 64 -4.00 12.65 -15.44
C ALA A 64 -4.28 13.66 -14.32
N GLU A 65 -4.73 13.18 -13.18
CA GLU A 65 -4.97 13.98 -11.97
C GLU A 65 -3.67 14.27 -11.17
N GLY A 66 -2.53 13.71 -11.59
CA GLY A 66 -1.22 13.96 -11.01
C GLY A 66 -0.76 12.87 -10.04
N THR A 67 0.54 12.55 -10.12
CA THR A 67 1.20 11.56 -9.26
C THR A 67 2.61 12.00 -8.89
N ALA A 68 3.14 11.45 -7.82
CA ALA A 68 4.52 11.66 -7.35
C ALA A 68 5.33 10.36 -7.48
N PRO A 69 6.67 10.42 -7.57
CA PRO A 69 7.52 9.25 -7.38
C PRO A 69 7.44 8.74 -5.93
N ILE A 70 7.84 7.49 -5.70
CA ILE A 70 7.92 6.89 -4.36
C ILE A 70 8.66 7.82 -3.36
N PRO A 71 8.15 8.04 -2.14
CA PRO A 71 8.83 8.86 -1.14
C PRO A 71 10.23 8.30 -0.83
N GLU A 72 11.23 9.17 -0.72
CA GLU A 72 12.63 8.77 -0.54
C GLU A 72 12.84 7.90 0.71
N ALA A 73 12.20 8.25 1.83
CA ALA A 73 12.26 7.47 3.07
C ALA A 73 11.70 6.05 2.90
N ILE A 74 10.63 5.88 2.12
CA ILE A 74 10.07 4.57 1.80
C ILE A 74 11.02 3.81 0.86
N ARG A 75 11.50 4.46 -0.21
CA ARG A 75 12.47 3.88 -1.15
C ARG A 75 13.66 3.29 -0.42
N HIS A 76 14.29 4.04 0.49
CA HIS A 76 15.44 3.58 1.27
C HIS A 76 15.16 2.31 2.07
N ARG A 77 13.94 2.16 2.62
CA ARG A 77 13.55 0.95 3.37
C ARG A 77 13.33 -0.27 2.46
N LEU A 78 13.01 -0.05 1.18
CA LEU A 78 12.65 -1.11 0.23
C LEU A 78 13.78 -1.54 -0.69
N VAL A 79 14.85 -0.75 -0.82
CA VAL A 79 16.04 -1.13 -1.60
C VAL A 79 16.56 -2.50 -1.15
N GLY A 80 16.84 -3.37 -2.12
CA GLY A 80 17.30 -4.74 -1.91
C GLY A 80 16.21 -5.76 -1.53
N HIS A 81 14.96 -5.31 -1.35
CA HIS A 81 13.79 -6.19 -1.24
C HIS A 81 12.93 -6.12 -2.49
N VAL A 82 12.65 -4.90 -2.95
CA VAL A 82 11.91 -4.63 -4.18
C VAL A 82 12.89 -4.48 -5.35
N PRO A 83 12.59 -5.05 -6.53
CA PRO A 83 13.38 -4.82 -7.75
C PRO A 83 13.54 -3.32 -8.05
N VAL A 84 14.75 -2.92 -8.46
CA VAL A 84 15.08 -1.51 -8.71
C VAL A 84 14.16 -0.88 -9.77
N ILE A 85 13.84 -1.64 -10.82
CA ILE A 85 12.94 -1.17 -11.88
C ILE A 85 11.56 -0.79 -11.34
N ASP A 86 11.02 -1.57 -10.40
CA ASP A 86 9.71 -1.33 -9.81
C ASP A 86 9.76 -0.08 -8.90
N LEU A 87 10.86 0.13 -8.16
CA LEU A 87 11.09 1.35 -7.36
C LEU A 87 11.24 2.62 -8.23
N GLU A 88 11.78 2.50 -9.44
CA GLU A 88 12.01 3.62 -10.36
C GLU A 88 10.77 4.02 -11.14
N MET A 89 9.98 3.04 -11.58
CA MET A 89 8.80 3.32 -12.40
C MET A 89 7.58 3.71 -11.58
N VAL A 90 7.49 3.24 -10.33
CA VAL A 90 6.28 3.42 -9.53
C VAL A 90 5.93 4.89 -9.32
N ARG A 91 4.64 5.18 -9.46
CA ARG A 91 4.01 6.46 -9.17
C ARG A 91 2.99 6.27 -8.07
N TRP A 92 2.74 7.29 -7.27
CA TRP A 92 1.70 7.25 -6.26
C TRP A 92 0.94 8.55 -6.12
N ARG A 93 -0.19 8.44 -5.45
CA ARG A 93 -1.00 9.55 -4.97
C ARG A 93 -1.98 9.10 -3.90
N VAL A 94 -2.71 10.06 -3.33
CA VAL A 94 -3.83 9.81 -2.41
C VAL A 94 -5.16 10.03 -3.14
N GLY A 95 -6.07 9.07 -3.02
CA GLY A 95 -7.43 9.14 -3.55
C GLY A 95 -7.52 9.50 -5.04
N GLY A 96 -8.58 10.23 -5.39
CA GLY A 96 -8.89 10.63 -6.77
C GLY A 96 -9.83 9.65 -7.49
N GLY A 97 -9.98 9.87 -8.79
CA GLY A 97 -10.86 9.08 -9.65
C GLY A 97 -12.34 9.45 -9.55
N THR A 98 -13.12 8.83 -10.44
CA THR A 98 -14.57 9.03 -10.58
C THR A 98 -15.36 7.91 -9.88
N GLU A 99 -16.70 8.03 -9.86
CA GLU A 99 -17.63 7.00 -9.32
C GLU A 99 -17.39 5.61 -9.94
N PHE A 100 -16.82 5.52 -11.14
CA PHE A 100 -16.56 4.28 -11.86
C PHE A 100 -15.12 3.78 -11.75
N SER A 101 -14.24 4.57 -11.14
CA SER A 101 -12.82 4.21 -11.01
C SER A 101 -12.63 3.13 -9.95
N LEU A 102 -11.70 2.20 -10.20
CA LEU A 102 -11.41 1.12 -9.28
C LEU A 102 -10.90 1.65 -7.94
N GLN A 103 -10.04 2.66 -7.96
CA GLN A 103 -9.50 3.27 -6.74
C GLN A 103 -10.57 3.88 -5.85
N ARG A 104 -11.56 4.59 -6.43
CA ARG A 104 -12.62 5.19 -5.63
C ARG A 104 -13.54 4.12 -5.03
N ASN A 105 -13.85 3.07 -5.78
CA ASN A 105 -14.69 1.99 -5.27
C ASN A 105 -13.95 1.11 -4.24
N ALA A 106 -12.68 0.78 -4.47
CA ALA A 106 -11.86 0.02 -3.56
C ALA A 106 -11.72 0.70 -2.19
N VAL A 107 -11.50 2.01 -2.18
CA VAL A 107 -11.36 2.79 -0.94
C VAL A 107 -12.71 3.04 -0.28
N LEU A 108 -13.74 3.46 -1.01
CA LEU A 108 -15.04 3.83 -0.43
C LEU A 108 -15.93 2.63 -0.07
N HIS A 109 -15.82 1.53 -0.81
CA HIS A 109 -16.71 0.37 -0.65
C HIS A 109 -15.96 -0.91 -0.23
N GLY A 110 -14.66 -0.98 -0.51
CA GLY A 110 -13.81 -2.13 -0.15
C GLY A 110 -12.94 -1.94 1.09
N ASN A 111 -12.92 -0.74 1.70
CA ASN A 111 -12.06 -0.40 2.84
C ASN A 111 -10.55 -0.70 2.61
N ALA A 112 -10.12 -0.73 1.34
CA ALA A 112 -8.73 -0.95 0.99
C ALA A 112 -7.86 0.25 1.43
N SER A 113 -6.65 -0.03 1.93
CA SER A 113 -5.71 1.02 2.35
C SER A 113 -4.91 1.58 1.16
N ALA A 114 -4.77 0.78 0.09
CA ALA A 114 -4.23 1.19 -1.19
C ALA A 114 -4.77 0.26 -2.32
N ILE A 115 -4.52 0.66 -3.57
CA ILE A 115 -4.73 -0.17 -4.75
C ILE A 115 -3.60 0.08 -5.75
N THR A 116 -3.12 -0.98 -6.40
CA THR A 116 -2.16 -0.88 -7.50
C THR A 116 -2.85 -0.99 -8.86
N LEU A 117 -2.52 -0.07 -9.76
CA LEU A 117 -3.03 0.06 -11.12
C LEU A 117 -1.85 0.16 -12.09
N GLY A 118 -1.29 -0.99 -12.49
CA GLY A 118 -0.04 -1.01 -13.25
C GLY A 118 1.13 -0.56 -12.37
N GLU A 119 1.79 0.53 -12.76
CA GLU A 119 2.83 1.20 -11.97
C GLU A 119 2.31 2.29 -11.02
N VAL A 120 1.00 2.52 -10.97
CA VAL A 120 0.42 3.58 -10.13
C VAL A 120 -0.19 2.97 -8.88
N VAL A 121 0.25 3.41 -7.70
CA VAL A 121 -0.34 3.04 -6.41
C VAL A 121 -1.19 4.20 -5.89
N VAL A 122 -2.47 3.95 -5.66
CA VAL A 122 -3.38 4.94 -5.07
C VAL A 122 -3.65 4.57 -3.62
N PHE A 123 -3.22 5.41 -2.70
CA PHE A 123 -3.44 5.23 -1.26
C PHE A 123 -4.76 5.88 -0.82
N ALA A 124 -5.40 5.29 0.18
CA ALA A 124 -6.56 5.90 0.84
C ALA A 124 -6.16 7.05 1.77
N ASP A 125 -5.00 6.93 2.42
CA ASP A 125 -4.47 7.87 3.41
C ASP A 125 -3.01 8.25 3.09
N GLU A 126 -2.69 9.53 3.29
CA GLU A 126 -1.34 10.03 3.05
C GLU A 126 -0.33 9.51 4.08
N GLY A 127 -0.74 9.35 5.34
CA GLY A 127 0.11 8.82 6.40
C GLY A 127 0.63 7.42 6.09
N ASP A 128 -0.25 6.53 5.62
CA ASP A 128 0.15 5.21 5.13
C ASP A 128 1.13 5.31 3.96
N ALA A 129 0.86 6.19 2.98
CA ALA A 129 1.74 6.40 1.84
C ALA A 129 3.14 6.93 2.22
N LEU A 130 3.26 7.72 3.29
CA LEU A 130 4.53 8.30 3.71
C LEU A 130 5.31 7.44 4.72
N ALA A 131 4.63 6.56 5.47
CA ALA A 131 5.25 5.85 6.60
C ALA A 131 5.21 4.32 6.52
N ASN A 132 4.30 3.74 5.74
CA ASN A 132 4.02 2.31 5.79
C ASN A 132 4.77 1.51 4.70
N ALA A 133 6.04 1.20 4.96
CA ALA A 133 6.84 0.42 4.00
C ALA A 133 6.34 -1.02 3.79
N SER A 134 5.62 -1.60 4.75
CA SER A 134 5.02 -2.94 4.61
C SER A 134 3.92 -2.91 3.56
N LEU A 135 3.00 -1.95 3.67
CA LEU A 135 1.97 -1.71 2.66
C LEU A 135 2.58 -1.41 1.30
N TRP A 136 3.60 -0.55 1.22
CA TRP A 136 4.31 -0.32 -0.05
C TRP A 136 4.93 -1.59 -0.64
N ALA A 137 5.52 -2.47 0.17
CA ALA A 137 6.07 -3.72 -0.34
C ALA A 137 4.98 -4.62 -0.92
N HIS A 138 3.81 -4.66 -0.28
CA HIS A 138 2.63 -5.37 -0.80
C HIS A 138 2.22 -4.80 -2.17
N GLU A 139 2.00 -3.49 -2.26
CA GLU A 139 1.59 -2.83 -3.51
C GLU A 139 2.65 -2.95 -4.61
N LEU A 140 3.93 -2.84 -4.27
CA LEU A 140 5.03 -3.04 -5.23
C LEU A 140 5.15 -4.49 -5.70
N ARG A 141 4.65 -5.48 -4.94
CA ARG A 141 4.52 -6.83 -5.48
C ARG A 141 3.49 -6.87 -6.60
N HIS A 142 2.36 -6.18 -6.47
CA HIS A 142 1.39 -6.04 -7.56
C HIS A 142 1.97 -5.28 -8.75
N VAL A 143 2.80 -4.24 -8.55
CA VAL A 143 3.52 -3.58 -9.66
C VAL A 143 4.38 -4.60 -10.42
N GLY A 144 5.14 -5.44 -9.70
CA GLY A 144 5.91 -6.52 -10.31
C GLY A 144 5.04 -7.54 -11.05
N GLN A 145 3.90 -7.94 -10.48
CA GLN A 145 2.94 -8.83 -11.14
C GLN A 145 2.36 -8.23 -12.43
N TYR A 146 2.03 -6.93 -12.45
CA TYR A 146 1.62 -6.24 -13.67
C TYR A 146 2.74 -6.19 -14.71
N ARG A 147 3.98 -5.91 -14.29
CA ARG A 147 5.15 -5.92 -15.19
C ARG A 147 5.39 -7.31 -15.79
N GLU A 148 5.24 -8.36 -15.00
CA GLU A 148 5.48 -9.75 -15.41
C GLU A 148 4.37 -10.34 -16.27
N TRP A 149 3.11 -10.02 -15.98
CA TRP A 149 1.95 -10.67 -16.62
C TRP A 149 1.23 -9.78 -17.63
N GLY A 150 1.50 -8.46 -17.62
CA GLY A 150 0.66 -7.46 -18.26
C GLY A 150 -0.72 -7.36 -17.61
N VAL A 151 -1.46 -6.29 -17.93
CA VAL A 151 -2.78 -6.03 -17.32
C VAL A 151 -3.79 -7.15 -17.61
N VAL A 152 -3.80 -7.69 -18.83
CA VAL A 152 -4.69 -8.81 -19.20
C VAL A 152 -4.32 -10.09 -18.44
N GLY A 153 -3.02 -10.37 -18.28
CA GLY A 153 -2.55 -11.55 -17.57
C GLY A 153 -2.80 -11.48 -16.07
N PHE A 154 -2.70 -10.28 -15.50
CA PHE A 154 -3.12 -9.99 -14.13
C PHE A 154 -4.63 -10.19 -13.96
N ALA A 155 -5.45 -9.54 -14.78
CA ALA A 155 -6.90 -9.64 -14.71
C ALA A 155 -7.41 -11.09 -14.77
N ARG A 156 -6.82 -11.91 -15.66
CA ARG A 156 -7.14 -13.34 -15.75
C ARG A 156 -6.82 -14.12 -14.49
N ARG A 157 -5.66 -13.89 -13.89
CA ARG A 157 -5.25 -14.57 -12.66
C ARG A 157 -6.11 -14.12 -11.49
N TYR A 158 -6.37 -12.83 -11.39
CA TYR A 158 -7.20 -12.25 -10.34
C TYR A 158 -8.63 -12.78 -10.37
N LEU A 159 -9.26 -12.82 -11.55
CA LEU A 159 -10.63 -13.35 -11.68
C LEU A 159 -10.72 -14.85 -11.40
N ARG A 160 -9.64 -15.59 -11.65
CA ARG A 160 -9.59 -17.04 -11.40
C ARG A 160 -9.34 -17.35 -9.92
N ASP A 161 -8.40 -16.66 -9.31
CA ASP A 161 -7.93 -16.90 -7.95
C ASP A 161 -7.26 -15.64 -7.38
N HIS A 162 -8.08 -14.66 -6.99
CA HIS A 162 -7.60 -13.44 -6.33
C HIS A 162 -6.85 -13.77 -5.04
N ALA A 163 -7.28 -14.78 -4.28
CA ALA A 163 -6.66 -15.17 -3.03
C ALA A 163 -5.19 -15.58 -3.21
N ALA A 164 -4.85 -16.30 -4.27
CA ALA A 164 -3.47 -16.63 -4.59
C ALA A 164 -2.62 -15.40 -4.99
N VAL A 165 -3.21 -14.46 -5.73
CA VAL A 165 -2.53 -13.20 -6.13
C VAL A 165 -2.23 -12.34 -4.90
N GLU A 166 -3.19 -12.19 -3.99
CA GLU A 166 -3.07 -11.45 -2.73
C GLU A 166 -2.12 -12.14 -1.75
N ALA A 167 -2.16 -13.48 -1.64
CA ALA A 167 -1.28 -14.23 -0.76
C ALA A 167 0.20 -14.05 -1.15
N ASP A 168 0.51 -13.97 -2.45
CA ASP A 168 1.86 -13.66 -2.94
C ASP A 168 2.31 -12.26 -2.51
N ALA A 169 1.44 -11.24 -2.63
CA ALA A 169 1.72 -9.88 -2.19
C ALA A 169 1.90 -9.76 -0.67
N VAL A 170 1.06 -10.42 0.11
CA VAL A 170 1.19 -10.51 1.58
C VAL A 170 2.49 -11.21 1.99
N ALA A 171 2.83 -12.33 1.37
CA ALA A 171 4.05 -13.07 1.68
C ALA A 171 5.30 -12.24 1.35
N PHE A 172 5.28 -11.53 0.22
CA PHE A 172 6.36 -10.63 -0.18
C PHE A 172 6.54 -9.48 0.81
N ALA A 173 5.45 -8.84 1.27
CA ALA A 173 5.52 -7.80 2.30
C ALA A 173 6.03 -8.34 3.64
N ALA A 174 5.54 -9.50 4.08
CA ALA A 174 5.97 -10.12 5.33
C ALA A 174 7.48 -10.47 5.36
N ALA A 175 8.06 -10.77 4.19
CA ALA A 175 9.50 -11.01 4.07
C ALA A 175 10.34 -9.74 4.32
N LEU A 176 9.80 -8.53 4.11
CA LEU A 176 10.48 -7.27 4.43
C LEU A 176 10.81 -7.18 5.93
N ALA A 177 9.87 -7.53 6.80
CA ALA A 177 10.04 -7.47 8.25
C ALA A 177 11.07 -8.49 8.78
N LYS A 178 11.34 -9.54 8.02
CA LYS A 178 12.32 -10.59 8.37
C LYS A 178 13.75 -10.24 7.92
N ARG A 179 13.94 -9.12 7.21
CA ARG A 179 15.27 -8.71 6.75
C ARG A 179 16.09 -8.24 7.96
N PRO A 180 17.33 -8.72 8.10
CA PRO A 180 18.26 -8.13 9.04
C PRO A 180 18.46 -6.65 8.69
N ALA A 181 18.54 -5.79 9.70
CA ALA A 181 18.81 -4.37 9.49
C ALA A 181 20.08 -4.22 8.62
N PRO A 182 20.09 -3.30 7.63
CA PRO A 182 21.29 -3.05 6.86
C PRO A 182 22.44 -2.72 7.81
N ILE A 183 23.58 -3.41 7.63
CA ILE A 183 24.81 -3.07 8.35
C ILE A 183 25.22 -1.67 7.87
N LEU A 184 24.87 -0.65 8.64
CA LEU A 184 25.33 0.70 8.38
C LEU A 184 26.85 0.72 8.60
N PRO A 185 27.64 1.37 7.70
CA PRO A 185 29.05 1.58 7.96
C PRO A 185 29.22 2.35 9.28
N GLU A 186 30.25 2.01 10.07
CA GLU A 186 30.55 2.58 11.39
C GLU A 186 30.66 4.13 11.38
N SER A 187 30.87 4.73 10.20
CA SER A 187 30.82 6.18 10.00
C SER A 187 29.44 6.81 10.23
N ALA A 188 28.35 6.05 10.12
CA ALA A 188 26.98 6.53 10.31
C ALA A 188 26.50 6.46 11.77
N THR A 189 27.20 5.71 12.64
CA THR A 189 26.88 5.60 14.08
C THR A 189 27.73 6.54 14.93
N ARG A 190 28.76 7.16 14.36
CA ARG A 190 29.57 8.15 15.06
C ARG A 190 28.81 9.48 15.12
N PRO A 191 28.56 10.05 16.31
CA PRO A 191 27.98 11.39 16.41
C PRO A 191 28.86 12.39 15.65
N PRO A 192 28.27 13.41 15.00
CA PRO A 192 29.06 14.40 14.29
C PRO A 192 30.10 15.01 15.24
N PRO A 193 31.33 15.28 14.77
CA PRO A 193 32.34 15.94 15.59
C PRO A 193 31.73 17.22 16.14
N ARG A 194 31.84 17.44 17.45
CA ARG A 194 31.35 18.66 18.09
C ARG A 194 32.00 19.84 17.39
N ALA A 195 31.18 20.76 16.88
CA ALA A 195 31.68 21.98 16.28
C ALA A 195 32.52 22.76 17.30
N PRO A 196 33.70 23.28 16.91
CA PRO A 196 34.49 24.12 17.79
C PRO A 196 33.79 25.47 17.90
N TRP A 197 33.13 25.71 19.03
CA TRP A 197 33.05 27.03 19.63
C TRP A 197 33.78 26.97 20.97
#